data_AF-A0A8H8XMV0-F1
#
_entry.id   AF-A0A8H8XMV0-F1
#
_cell.length_a   1.000
_cell.length_b   1.000
_cell.length_c   1.000
_cell.angle_alpha   90.00
_cell.angle_beta   90.00
_cell.angle_gamma   90.00
#
_symmetry.space_group_name_H-M   'P 1'
#
loop_
_entity.id
_entity.type
_entity.pdbx_description
1 polymer ?
#
loop_
_entity_poly.entity_id
_entity_poly.type
_entity_poly.pdbx_seq_one_letter_code
_entity_poly.pdbx_strand_id
1 'polypeptide(L)'
;MAKHYNLNATLQTRDKSGKPVIFTPADNPQPLPDALAREAVARGLATEVAAAPSPRKSAAPASAPEPEDASGADEGADDDPDA
;
A
#
# COMPACT_ATOMS: atom_id res chain seq x y z
N MET A 1 0.55 13.97 15.03
CA MET A 1 0.94 12.95 14.03
C MET A 1 0.37 11.62 14.49
N ALA A 2 -0.32 10.86 13.63
CA ALA A 2 -0.82 9.54 14.01
C ALA A 2 0.36 8.58 14.15
N LYS A 3 0.59 8.08 15.37
CA LYS A 3 1.62 7.09 15.64
C LYS A 3 1.11 5.72 15.21
N HIS A 4 1.95 4.99 14.49
CA HIS A 4 1.63 3.65 14.03
C HIS A 4 2.35 2.62 14.88
N TYR A 5 1.69 1.50 15.14
CA TYR A 5 2.19 0.45 16.00
C TYR A 5 2.03 -0.89 15.32
N ASN A 6 3.02 -1.75 15.48
CA ASN A 6 2.91 -3.15 15.10
C ASN A 6 2.30 -3.93 16.27
N LEU A 7 1.25 -4.68 16.02
CA LEU A 7 0.53 -5.44 17.04
C LEU A 7 1.00 -6.88 17.07
N ASN A 8 1.37 -7.36 18.25
CA ASN A 8 1.75 -8.76 18.49
C ASN A 8 0.57 -9.58 19.01
N ALA A 9 -0.50 -8.93 19.47
CA ALA A 9 -1.68 -9.56 20.02
C ALA A 9 -2.95 -8.79 19.65
N THR A 10 -4.09 -9.48 19.70
CA THR A 10 -5.39 -8.86 19.48
C THR A 10 -5.75 -7.94 20.65
N LEU A 11 -6.01 -6.67 20.36
CA LEU A 11 -6.47 -5.68 21.32
C LEU A 11 -7.94 -5.36 21.10
N GLN A 12 -8.71 -5.34 22.18
CA GLN A 12 -10.10 -4.90 22.15
C GLN A 12 -10.25 -3.64 23.00
N THR A 13 -10.86 -2.61 22.44
CA THR A 13 -11.15 -1.34 23.11
C THR A 13 -12.54 -0.83 22.74
N ARG A 14 -12.90 0.37 23.20
CA ARG A 14 -14.09 1.09 22.78
C ARG A 14 -13.73 2.39 22.11
N ASP A 15 -14.47 2.76 21.06
CA ASP A 15 -14.38 4.08 20.46
C ASP A 15 -15.01 5.16 21.37
N LYS A 16 -14.88 6.43 21.00
CA LYS A 16 -15.48 7.58 21.72
C LYS A 16 -17.01 7.47 21.84
N SER A 17 -17.66 6.74 20.94
CA SER A 17 -19.09 6.44 20.92
C SER A 17 -19.45 5.17 21.71
N GLY A 18 -18.47 4.53 22.37
CA GLY A 18 -18.67 3.32 23.18
C GLY A 18 -18.76 2.02 22.37
N LYS A 19 -18.59 2.05 21.05
CA LYS A 19 -18.66 0.85 20.22
C LYS A 19 -17.39 0.02 20.39
N PRO A 20 -17.48 -1.32 20.45
CA PRO A 20 -16.29 -2.17 20.52
C PRO A 20 -15.47 -2.03 19.23
N VAL A 21 -14.17 -1.84 19.39
CA VAL A 21 -13.19 -1.80 18.31
C VAL A 21 -12.15 -2.88 18.59
N ILE A 22 -11.88 -3.70 17.59
CA ILE A 22 -10.91 -4.80 17.67
C ILE A 22 -9.76 -4.47 16.73
N PHE A 23 -8.54 -4.50 17.26
CA PHE A 23 -7.32 -4.41 16.48
C PHE A 23 -6.63 -5.77 16.50
N THR A 24 -6.37 -6.32 15.33
CA THR A 24 -5.73 -7.62 15.16
C THR A 24 -4.23 -7.45 14.89
N PRO A 25 -3.40 -8.40 15.32
CA PRO A 25 -2.01 -8.44 14.89
C PRO A 25 -1.94 -8.51 13.36
N ALA A 26 -1.13 -7.63 12.78
CA ALA A 26 -0.95 -7.52 11.34
C ALA A 26 0.48 -7.02 11.10
N ASP A 27 1.15 -7.51 10.05
CA ASP A 27 2.51 -7.09 9.69
C ASP A 27 2.63 -5.59 9.39
N ASN A 28 1.52 -4.96 9.01
CA ASN A 28 1.51 -3.56 8.64
C ASN A 28 1.20 -2.67 9.87
N PRO A 29 1.95 -1.57 10.09
CA PRO A 29 1.74 -0.68 11.23
C PRO A 29 0.32 -0.10 11.21
N GLN A 30 -0.39 -0.21 12.34
CA GLN A 30 -1.76 0.30 12.49
C GLN A 30 -1.80 1.52 13.41
N PRO A 31 -2.65 2.52 13.12
CA PRO A 31 -2.85 3.65 14.01
C PRO A 31 -3.63 3.20 15.26
N LEU A 32 -3.03 3.37 16.43
CA LEU A 32 -3.68 3.09 17.72
C LEU A 32 -3.97 4.39 18.47
N PRO A 33 -5.08 4.46 19.24
CA PRO A 33 -5.33 5.59 20.13
C PRO A 33 -4.28 5.64 21.23
N ASP A 34 -3.79 6.85 21.56
CA ASP A 34 -2.65 7.05 22.48
C ASP A 34 -2.78 6.31 23.82
N ALA A 35 -3.98 6.28 24.41
CA ALA A 35 -4.24 5.57 25.66
C ALA A 35 -3.98 4.06 25.52
N LEU A 36 -4.57 3.45 24.49
CA LEU A 36 -4.41 2.01 24.22
C LEU A 36 -2.97 1.68 23.81
N ALA A 37 -2.34 2.54 23.01
CA ALA A 37 -0.99 2.31 22.52
C ALA A 37 0.02 2.30 23.67
N ARG A 38 -0.11 3.24 24.63
CA ARG A 38 0.74 3.26 25.84
C ARG A 38 0.59 2.00 26.67
N GLU A 39 -0.65 1.54 26.91
CA GLU A 39 -0.89 0.31 27.65
C GLU A 39 -0.39 -0.94 26.91
N ALA A 40 -0.60 -1.00 25.59
CA ALA A 40 -0.16 -2.10 24.77
C ALA A 40 1.37 -2.18 24.71
N VAL A 41 2.07 -1.05 24.55
CA VAL A 41 3.54 -0.98 24.57
C VAL A 41 4.07 -1.35 25.96
N ALA A 42 3.47 -0.83 27.03
CA ALA A 42 3.88 -1.16 28.41
C ALA A 42 3.72 -2.66 28.72
N ARG A 43 2.75 -3.33 28.08
CA ARG A 43 2.51 -4.77 28.19
C ARG A 43 3.29 -5.62 27.19
N GLY A 44 4.04 -5.01 26.27
CA GLY A 44 4.75 -5.73 25.19
C GLY A 44 3.84 -6.27 24.09
N LEU A 45 2.58 -5.84 24.03
CA LEU A 45 1.59 -6.26 23.02
C LEU A 45 1.67 -5.43 21.73
N ALA A 46 2.30 -4.26 21.78
CA ALA A 46 2.50 -3.39 20.65
C ALA A 46 3.92 -2.80 20.63
N THR A 47 4.44 -2.53 19.44
CA THR A 47 5.74 -1.86 19.25
C THR A 47 5.51 -0.58 18.46
N GLU A 48 6.00 0.56 18.96
CA GLU A 48 5.97 1.82 18.21
C GLU A 48 6.84 1.67 16.97
N VAL A 49 6.22 1.80 15.80
CA VAL A 49 6.95 1.84 14.53
C VAL A 49 6.96 3.30 14.13
N ALA A 50 8.14 3.91 14.07
CA ALA A 50 8.31 5.18 13.38
C ALA A 50 7.78 4.93 11.97
N ALA A 51 6.63 5.51 11.63
CA ALA A 51 5.97 5.29 10.35
C ALA A 51 7.04 5.47 9.28
N ALA A 52 7.46 4.36 8.67
CA ALA A 52 8.39 4.42 7.56
C ALA A 52 7.78 5.43 6.59
N PRO A 53 8.56 6.41 6.09
CA PRO A 53 8.02 7.42 5.20
C PRO A 53 7.23 6.68 4.14
N SER A 54 5.95 7.05 4.01
CA SER A 54 4.99 6.41 3.11
C SER A 54 5.70 5.95 1.85
N PRO A 55 5.46 4.73 1.32
CA PRO A 55 5.94 4.42 -0.01
C PRO A 55 5.45 5.59 -0.86
N ARG A 56 6.40 6.40 -1.33
CA ARG A 56 6.11 7.54 -2.19
C ARG A 56 5.23 6.91 -3.24
N LYS A 57 4.01 7.42 -3.33
CA LYS A 57 3.12 7.22 -4.45
C LYS A 57 4.05 7.20 -5.66
N SER A 58 4.37 6.02 -6.20
CA SER A 58 5.07 5.94 -7.47
C SER A 58 4.12 6.73 -8.34
N ALA A 59 4.57 7.93 -8.70
CA ALA A 59 3.92 8.68 -9.73
C ALA A 59 3.83 7.67 -10.86
N ALA A 60 2.61 7.20 -11.15
CA ALA A 60 2.35 6.61 -12.43
C ALA A 60 2.90 7.66 -13.41
N PRO A 61 3.93 7.32 -14.20
CA PRO A 61 4.47 8.29 -15.13
C PRO A 61 3.30 8.77 -15.98
N ALA A 62 3.10 10.09 -15.96
CA ALA A 62 2.25 10.73 -16.93
C ALA A 62 2.79 10.35 -18.32
N SER A 63 1.84 10.09 -19.23
CA SER A 63 2.06 9.89 -20.66
C SER A 63 2.71 8.56 -21.03
N ALA A 64 1.84 7.59 -21.36
CA ALA A 64 2.10 6.80 -22.55
C ALA A 64 1.71 7.69 -23.74
N PRO A 65 2.65 8.23 -24.55
CA PRO A 65 2.29 8.65 -25.88
C PRO A 65 1.96 7.37 -26.66
N GLU A 66 0.78 7.35 -27.28
CA GLU A 66 0.45 6.43 -28.35
C GLU A 66 1.60 6.43 -29.38
N PRO A 67 2.07 5.26 -29.86
CA PRO A 67 2.87 5.25 -31.07
C PRO A 67 1.94 5.52 -32.26
N GLU A 68 1.69 6.80 -32.55
CA GLU A 68 1.51 7.25 -33.92
C GLU A 68 2.88 7.18 -34.60
N ASP A 69 3.17 6.04 -35.24
CA ASP A 69 4.17 6.02 -36.31
C ASP A 69 3.40 5.81 -37.62
N ALA A 70 3.13 6.94 -38.26
CA ALA A 70 2.66 6.99 -39.62
C ALA A 70 3.86 6.90 -40.57
N SER A 71 3.79 5.92 -41.46
CA SER A 71 4.21 6.00 -42.87
C SER A 71 5.71 5.91 -43.21
N GLY A 72 5.99 4.97 -44.12
CA GLY A 72 7.11 5.03 -45.06
C GLY A 72 7.52 3.61 -45.49
N ALA A 73 6.98 3.11 -46.61
CA ALA A 73 7.72 2.87 -47.87
C ALA A 73 8.66 1.64 -47.76
N ASP A 74 8.73 0.68 -48.66
CA ASP A 74 8.73 0.73 -50.12
C ASP A 74 8.87 -0.73 -50.61
N GLU A 75 8.20 -1.05 -51.72
CA GLU A 75 8.48 -2.10 -52.73
C GLU A 75 9.23 -3.42 -52.42
N GLY A 76 8.63 -4.52 -52.91
CA GLY A 76 9.32 -5.72 -53.41
C GLY A 76 8.44 -6.98 -53.31
N ALA A 77 7.67 -7.38 -54.33
CA ALA A 77 8.10 -8.31 -55.40
C ALA A 77 8.61 -9.65 -54.82
N ASP A 78 8.11 -10.86 -55.10
CA ASP A 78 7.27 -11.44 -56.14
C ASP A 78 6.90 -12.89 -55.69
N ASP A 79 5.93 -13.50 -56.37
CA ASP A 79 5.74 -14.94 -56.62
C ASP A 79 5.13 -15.90 -55.55
N ASP A 80 3.92 -16.38 -55.88
CA ASP A 80 3.32 -17.73 -55.65
C ASP A 80 4.33 -18.87 -55.97
N PRO A 81 4.10 -20.21 -55.76
CA PRO A 81 2.85 -20.90 -55.39
C PRO A 81 2.99 -22.12 -54.42
N ASP A 82 1.82 -22.63 -53.98
CA ASP A 82 1.45 -24.04 -53.67
C ASP A 82 2.44 -24.98 -52.94
N ALA A 83 2.05 -25.43 -51.73
CA ALA A 83 2.52 -26.69 -51.11
C ALA A 83 1.50 -27.23 -50.09
#